data_AF-A0A1H1S4L8-F1
#
_entry.id   AF-A0A1H1S4L8-F1
#
_cell.length_a   1.000
_cell.length_b   1.000
_cell.length_c   1.000
_cell.angle_alpha   90.00
_cell.angle_beta   90.00
_cell.angle_gamma   90.00
#
_symmetry.space_group_name_H-M   'P 1'
#
loop_
_entity.id
_entity.type
_entity.pdbx_description
1 polymer ?
#
loop_
_entity_poly.entity_id
_entity_poly.type
_entity_poly.pdbx_seq_one_letter_code
_entity_poly.pdbx_strand_id
1 'polypeptide(L)'
;MTDDGPAQTADGHHIVVNGRRWRATDPSIPENLRQELVDELMAARRAVKAAEPDARRRVQDAKTALGERGAPWWEEPSAAQAEERIAATMRALTRKRADSSICPSDVARAVGGAEWRDRMPDVRRVAADLASREVVVVTQKGEQVQIADARGPVRIRRGPAL
;
A
#
# COMPACT_ATOMS: atom_id res chain seq x y z
N MET A 1 12.48 1.86 -29.02
CA MET A 1 11.13 2.43 -29.18
C MET A 1 10.70 2.84 -27.79
N THR A 2 10.66 4.14 -27.51
CA THR A 2 10.11 4.66 -26.26
C THR A 2 8.63 4.28 -26.23
N ASP A 3 8.28 3.33 -25.37
CA ASP A 3 6.89 3.08 -25.02
C ASP A 3 6.46 4.26 -24.17
N ASP A 4 6.11 5.37 -24.83
CA ASP A 4 5.49 6.50 -24.16
C ASP A 4 4.15 5.96 -23.64
N GLY A 5 4.09 5.76 -22.32
CA GLY A 5 2.93 5.22 -21.64
C GLY A 5 1.64 6.00 -21.96
N PRO A 6 0.49 5.55 -21.43
CA PRO A 6 -0.79 6.15 -21.77
C PRO A 6 -0.79 7.67 -21.51
N ALA A 7 -1.37 8.42 -22.45
CA ALA A 7 -1.43 9.89 -22.37
C ALA A 7 -2.02 10.36 -21.04
N GLN A 8 -1.41 11.37 -20.43
CA GLN A 8 -1.87 11.95 -19.17
C GLN A 8 -2.73 13.21 -19.39
N THR A 9 -3.64 13.48 -18.47
CA THR A 9 -4.34 14.78 -18.40
C THR A 9 -3.35 15.89 -18.02
N ALA A 10 -3.69 17.15 -18.34
CA ALA A 10 -2.80 18.29 -18.09
C ALA A 10 -2.46 18.49 -16.60
N ASP A 11 -3.35 18.08 -15.70
CA ASP A 11 -3.14 18.08 -14.25
C ASP A 11 -2.33 16.86 -13.74
N GLY A 12 -2.03 15.89 -14.61
CA GLY A 12 -1.33 14.65 -14.26
C GLY A 12 -2.16 13.67 -13.42
N HIS A 13 -3.40 14.00 -13.07
CA HIS A 13 -4.24 13.21 -12.16
C HIS A 13 -4.77 11.92 -12.80
N HIS A 14 -4.87 11.88 -14.13
CA HIS A 14 -5.45 10.77 -14.87
C HIS A 14 -4.58 10.37 -16.07
N ILE A 15 -4.58 9.07 -16.36
CA ILE A 15 -4.17 8.51 -17.65
C ILE A 15 -5.41 8.27 -18.53
N VAL A 16 -5.27 8.36 -19.84
CA VAL A 16 -6.32 8.12 -20.82
C VAL A 16 -6.01 6.85 -21.59
N VAL A 17 -6.89 5.85 -21.48
CA VAL A 17 -6.77 4.56 -22.17
C VAL A 17 -8.05 4.31 -22.93
N ASN A 18 -7.96 4.17 -24.26
CA ASN A 18 -9.11 4.00 -25.16
C ASN A 18 -10.22 5.05 -24.93
N GLY A 19 -9.83 6.32 -24.76
CA GLY A 19 -10.75 7.43 -24.50
C GLY A 19 -11.31 7.51 -23.08
N ARG A 20 -11.04 6.51 -22.22
CA ARG A 20 -11.49 6.50 -20.82
C ARG A 20 -10.40 7.00 -19.87
N ARG A 21 -10.79 7.87 -18.93
CA ARG A 21 -9.91 8.35 -17.86
C ARG A 21 -9.83 7.33 -16.72
N TRP A 22 -8.60 7.07 -16.27
CA TRP A 22 -8.28 6.29 -15.10
C TRP A 22 -7.35 7.10 -14.21
N ARG A 23 -7.54 7.05 -12.89
CA ARG A 23 -6.67 7.77 -11.97
C ARG A 23 -5.23 7.27 -12.12
N ALA A 24 -4.29 8.20 -12.28
CA ALA A 24 -2.87 7.88 -12.33
C ALA A 24 -2.39 7.40 -10.95
N THR A 25 -1.32 6.59 -10.94
CA THR A 25 -0.61 6.25 -9.71
C THR A 25 -0.13 7.52 -9.02
N ASP A 26 -0.27 7.60 -7.71
CA ASP A 26 0.21 8.72 -6.90
C ASP A 26 1.72 8.95 -7.16
N PRO A 27 2.11 10.11 -7.73
CA PRO A 27 3.49 10.36 -8.11
C PRO A 27 4.41 10.52 -6.90
N SER A 28 3.87 10.77 -5.70
CA SER A 28 4.66 10.97 -4.48
C SER A 28 5.24 9.68 -3.88
N ILE A 29 4.77 8.51 -4.33
CA ILE A 29 5.29 7.21 -3.87
C ILE A 29 6.75 7.04 -4.29
N PRO A 30 7.70 6.73 -3.38
CA PRO A 30 9.07 6.44 -3.78
C PRO A 30 9.16 5.30 -4.78
N GLU A 31 10.03 5.43 -5.78
CA GLU A 31 10.06 4.53 -6.94
C GLU A 31 10.21 3.05 -6.56
N ASN A 32 11.04 2.74 -5.58
CA ASN A 32 11.21 1.36 -5.10
C ASN A 32 9.91 0.79 -4.51
N LEU A 33 9.16 1.59 -3.75
CA LEU A 33 7.88 1.18 -3.17
C LEU A 33 6.79 1.09 -4.24
N ARG A 34 6.81 2.00 -5.21
CA ARG A 34 5.91 1.97 -6.37
C ARG A 34 6.10 0.68 -7.15
N GLN A 35 7.34 0.32 -7.48
CA GLN A 35 7.64 -0.91 -8.21
C GLN A 35 7.21 -2.15 -7.42
N GLU A 36 7.45 -2.19 -6.11
CA GLU A 36 6.98 -3.29 -5.25
C GLU A 36 5.44 -3.45 -5.26
N LEU A 37 4.70 -2.34 -5.23
CA LEU A 37 3.23 -2.36 -5.31
C LEU A 37 2.72 -2.77 -6.70
N VAL A 38 3.40 -2.32 -7.77
CA VAL A 38 3.11 -2.75 -9.15
C VAL A 38 3.37 -4.25 -9.30
N ASP A 39 4.46 -4.77 -8.76
CA ASP A 39 4.78 -6.20 -8.79
C ASP A 39 3.68 -7.03 -8.11
N GLU A 40 3.22 -6.62 -6.92
CA GLU A 40 2.10 -7.27 -6.24
C GLU A 40 0.80 -7.15 -7.03
N LEU A 41 0.51 -5.99 -7.63
CA LEU A 41 -0.66 -5.83 -8.50
C LEU A 41 -0.63 -6.82 -9.67
N MET A 42 0.53 -6.99 -10.31
CA MET A 42 0.69 -7.93 -11.42
C MET A 42 0.59 -9.38 -10.96
N ALA A 43 1.15 -9.73 -9.79
CA ALA A 43 0.97 -11.04 -9.16
C ALA A 43 -0.50 -11.31 -8.84
N ALA A 44 -1.21 -10.35 -8.25
CA ALA A 44 -2.63 -10.45 -7.94
C ALA A 44 -3.50 -10.61 -9.19
N ARG A 45 -3.18 -9.91 -10.30
CA ARG A 45 -3.87 -10.09 -11.58
C ARG A 45 -3.68 -11.50 -12.16
N ARG A 46 -2.47 -12.07 -12.06
CA ARG A 46 -2.23 -13.46 -12.45
C ARG A 46 -3.03 -14.44 -11.60
N ALA A 47 -3.07 -14.22 -10.28
CA ALA A 47 -3.89 -14.99 -9.36
C ALA A 47 -5.40 -14.92 -9.68
N VAL A 48 -5.91 -13.75 -10.12
CA VAL A 48 -7.30 -13.63 -10.59
C VAL A 48 -7.54 -14.50 -11.84
N LYS A 49 -6.60 -14.51 -12.79
CA LYS A 49 -6.69 -15.35 -13.98
C LYS A 49 -6.65 -16.84 -13.65
N ALA A 50 -5.92 -17.22 -12.60
CA ALA A 50 -5.86 -18.58 -12.07
C ALA A 50 -7.04 -18.95 -11.14
N ALA A 51 -8.00 -18.03 -10.94
CA ALA A 51 -9.13 -18.20 -10.02
C ALA A 51 -8.72 -18.52 -8.56
N GLU A 52 -7.56 -18.01 -8.13
CA GLU A 52 -7.14 -18.13 -6.73
C GLU A 52 -8.10 -17.37 -5.79
N PRO A 53 -8.38 -17.91 -4.59
CA PRO A 53 -9.12 -17.20 -3.55
C PRO A 53 -8.48 -15.84 -3.23
N ASP A 54 -9.28 -14.87 -2.83
CA ASP A 54 -8.83 -13.52 -2.43
C ASP A 54 -8.06 -12.68 -3.48
N ALA A 55 -7.82 -13.20 -4.68
CA ALA A 55 -7.02 -12.50 -5.69
C ALA A 55 -7.62 -11.13 -6.09
N ARG A 56 -8.96 -11.01 -6.10
CA ARG A 56 -9.63 -9.72 -6.36
C ARG A 56 -9.41 -8.71 -5.24
N ARG A 57 -9.38 -9.17 -3.98
CA ARG A 57 -9.06 -8.34 -2.81
C ARG A 57 -7.61 -7.85 -2.90
N ARG A 58 -6.68 -8.71 -3.30
CA ARG A 58 -5.27 -8.32 -3.55
C ARG A 58 -5.13 -7.24 -4.62
N VAL A 59 -5.90 -7.33 -5.71
CA VAL A 59 -5.94 -6.27 -6.75
C VAL A 59 -6.50 -4.97 -6.17
N GLN A 60 -7.55 -5.05 -5.34
CA GLN A 60 -8.09 -3.87 -4.67
C GLN A 60 -7.04 -3.22 -3.75
N ASP A 61 -6.37 -4.00 -2.91
CA ASP A 61 -5.35 -3.52 -1.98
C ASP A 61 -4.21 -2.81 -2.72
N ALA A 62 -3.64 -3.45 -3.74
CA ALA A 62 -2.52 -2.88 -4.48
C ALA A 62 -2.92 -1.59 -5.22
N LYS A 63 -4.13 -1.53 -5.80
CA LYS A 63 -4.62 -0.31 -6.48
C LYS A 63 -4.91 0.83 -5.52
N THR A 64 -5.47 0.53 -4.35
CA THR A 64 -5.68 1.54 -3.30
C THR A 64 -4.33 2.06 -2.79
N ALA A 65 -3.36 1.18 -2.56
CA ALA A 65 -2.00 1.55 -2.13
C ALA A 65 -1.32 2.48 -3.15
N LEU A 66 -1.40 2.14 -4.44
CA LEU A 66 -0.91 2.95 -5.56
C LEU A 66 -1.65 4.30 -5.74
N GLY A 67 -2.75 4.53 -4.99
CA GLY A 67 -3.58 5.73 -5.12
C GLY A 67 -4.54 5.71 -6.32
N GLU A 68 -4.60 4.60 -7.08
CA GLU A 68 -5.48 4.44 -8.25
C GLU A 68 -6.97 4.25 -7.86
N ARG A 69 -7.24 3.97 -6.58
CA ARG A 69 -8.57 3.80 -5.98
C ARG A 69 -8.62 4.44 -4.60
N GLY A 70 -9.83 4.67 -4.09
CA GLY A 70 -10.05 5.33 -2.80
C GLY A 70 -10.09 6.85 -2.93
N ALA A 71 -9.67 7.57 -1.88
CA ALA A 71 -9.53 9.02 -1.91
C ALA A 71 -8.56 9.45 -3.04
N PRO A 72 -8.88 10.49 -3.82
CA PRO A 72 -7.93 11.08 -4.74
C PRO A 72 -6.69 11.58 -3.99
N TRP A 73 -5.50 11.29 -4.51
CA TRP A 73 -4.24 11.66 -3.83
C TRP A 73 -3.91 13.15 -3.92
N TRP A 74 -4.64 13.93 -4.72
CA TRP A 74 -4.55 15.38 -4.81
C TRP A 74 -5.56 16.11 -3.90
N GLU A 75 -6.36 15.37 -3.14
CA GLU A 75 -7.33 15.90 -2.17
C GLU A 75 -6.95 15.41 -0.77
N GLU A 76 -7.31 16.18 0.27
CA GLU A 76 -7.11 15.71 1.64
C GLU A 76 -8.12 14.58 1.95
N PRO A 77 -7.67 13.37 2.28
CA PRO A 77 -8.57 12.27 2.61
C PRO A 77 -9.23 12.51 3.97
N SER A 78 -10.44 11.97 4.15
CA SER A 78 -10.97 11.76 5.51
C SER A 78 -10.11 10.75 6.28
N ALA A 79 -10.20 10.75 7.60
CA ALA A 79 -9.46 9.81 8.45
C ALA A 79 -9.69 8.34 8.03
N ALA A 80 -10.94 7.95 7.77
CA ALA A 80 -11.28 6.60 7.32
C ALA A 80 -10.66 6.24 5.96
N GLN A 81 -10.59 7.21 5.03
CA GLN A 81 -9.95 6.98 3.72
C GLN A 81 -8.43 6.85 3.85
N ALA A 82 -7.80 7.65 4.72
CA ALA A 82 -6.37 7.55 5.01
C ALA A 82 -6.04 6.19 5.64
N GLU A 83 -6.84 5.75 6.60
CA GLU A 83 -6.72 4.44 7.25
C GLU A 83 -6.81 3.27 6.29
N GLU A 84 -7.80 3.29 5.39
CA GLU A 84 -7.94 2.24 4.38
C GLU A 84 -6.74 2.19 3.44
N ARG A 85 -6.21 3.36 3.02
CA ARG A 85 -5.01 3.40 2.17
C ARG A 85 -3.78 2.86 2.90
N ILE A 86 -3.60 3.18 4.18
CA ILE A 86 -2.54 2.63 5.03
C ILE A 86 -2.67 1.12 5.14
N ALA A 87 -3.87 0.62 5.43
CA ALA A 87 -4.14 -0.79 5.61
C ALA A 87 -3.90 -1.58 4.32
N ALA A 88 -4.41 -1.08 3.18
CA ALA A 88 -4.18 -1.65 1.87
C ALA A 88 -2.68 -1.70 1.51
N THR A 89 -1.94 -0.64 1.84
CA THR A 89 -0.48 -0.57 1.61
C THR A 89 0.27 -1.60 2.45
N MET A 90 -0.08 -1.78 3.73
CA MET A 90 0.50 -2.83 4.57
C MET A 90 0.24 -4.23 4.00
N ARG A 91 -1.02 -4.51 3.63
CA ARG A 91 -1.40 -5.81 3.05
C ARG A 91 -0.65 -6.09 1.74
N ALA A 92 -0.57 -5.09 0.85
CA ALA A 92 0.12 -5.24 -0.43
C ALA A 92 1.64 -5.45 -0.25
N LEU A 93 2.32 -4.60 0.53
CA LEU A 93 3.76 -4.71 0.71
C LEU A 93 4.18 -5.95 1.50
N THR A 94 3.39 -6.38 2.50
CA THR A 94 3.70 -7.62 3.25
C THR A 94 3.47 -8.88 2.40
N ARG A 95 2.53 -8.87 1.45
CA ARG A 95 2.41 -9.93 0.43
C ARG A 95 3.60 -9.92 -0.52
N LYS A 96 3.99 -8.75 -1.03
CA LYS A 96 5.16 -8.60 -1.91
C LYS A 96 6.44 -9.10 -1.24
N ARG A 97 6.61 -8.83 0.05
CA ARG A 97 7.76 -9.25 0.86
C ARG A 97 7.43 -10.47 1.74
N ALA A 98 6.79 -11.49 1.17
CA ALA A 98 6.31 -12.67 1.91
C ALA A 98 7.36 -13.30 2.84
N ASP A 99 8.61 -13.39 2.38
CA ASP A 99 9.73 -13.99 3.13
C ASP A 99 10.57 -12.97 3.92
N SER A 100 10.13 -11.72 3.97
CA SER A 100 10.83 -10.61 4.62
C SER A 100 9.86 -9.72 5.41
N SER A 101 10.23 -8.47 5.62
CA SER A 101 9.44 -7.52 6.39
C SER A 101 9.49 -6.13 5.77
N ILE A 102 8.49 -5.33 6.12
CA ILE A 102 8.50 -3.88 5.96
C ILE A 102 8.78 -3.21 7.31
N CYS A 103 8.93 -1.89 7.31
CA CYS A 103 8.82 -1.07 8.52
C CYS A 103 7.66 -0.07 8.39
N PRO A 104 7.20 0.56 9.49
CA PRO A 104 6.17 1.59 9.43
C PRO A 104 6.49 2.71 8.44
N SER A 105 7.77 3.10 8.34
CA SER A 105 8.19 4.16 7.42
C SER A 105 8.13 3.79 5.94
N ASP A 106 8.09 2.50 5.58
CA ASP A 106 7.80 2.09 4.20
C ASP A 106 6.37 2.46 3.84
N VAL A 107 5.42 2.13 4.73
CA VAL A 107 3.99 2.42 4.55
C VAL A 107 3.73 3.91 4.50
N ALA A 108 4.29 4.67 5.45
CA ALA A 108 4.05 6.11 5.49
C ALA A 108 4.61 6.84 4.28
N ARG A 109 5.80 6.47 3.81
CA ARG A 109 6.37 7.05 2.58
C ARG A 109 5.50 6.76 1.36
N ALA A 110 4.84 5.60 1.30
CA ALA A 110 3.94 5.27 0.19
C ALA A 110 2.58 6.00 0.24
N VAL A 111 2.17 6.57 1.37
CA VAL A 111 0.84 7.21 1.50
C VAL A 111 0.87 8.69 1.87
N GLY A 112 2.01 9.21 2.32
CA GLY A 112 2.09 10.53 2.94
C GLY A 112 2.92 11.57 2.18
N GLY A 113 3.44 11.23 1.00
CA GLY A 113 4.19 12.17 0.16
C GLY A 113 5.36 12.86 0.88
N ALA A 114 5.52 14.16 0.67
CA ALA A 114 6.58 14.96 1.31
C ALA A 114 6.47 14.95 2.85
N GLU A 115 5.25 15.01 3.38
CA GLU A 115 4.93 15.07 4.81
C GLU A 115 4.69 13.68 5.41
N TRP A 116 5.32 12.64 4.88
CA TRP A 116 5.07 11.26 5.30
C TRP A 116 5.27 11.01 6.80
N ARG A 117 6.10 11.81 7.47
CA ARG A 117 6.34 11.69 8.92
C ARG A 117 5.07 11.93 9.73
N ASP A 118 4.21 12.82 9.27
CA ASP A 118 2.96 13.17 9.95
C ASP A 118 1.95 12.02 9.93
N ARG A 119 2.10 11.08 8.98
CA ARG A 119 1.30 9.85 8.90
C ARG A 119 1.77 8.75 9.86
N MET A 120 2.92 8.90 10.55
CA MET A 120 3.44 7.86 11.45
C MET A 120 2.49 7.43 12.57
N PRO A 121 1.76 8.33 13.27
CA PRO A 121 0.78 7.95 14.28
C PRO A 121 -0.32 7.06 13.70
N ASP A 122 -0.87 7.42 12.54
CA ASP A 122 -1.91 6.64 11.86
C ASP A 122 -1.38 5.29 11.39
N VAL A 123 -0.17 5.24 10.83
CA VAL A 123 0.47 3.98 10.44
C VAL A 123 0.63 3.05 11.64
N ARG A 124 1.11 3.56 12.78
CA ARG A 124 1.25 2.72 13.99
C ARG A 124 -0.09 2.22 14.51
N ARG A 125 -1.12 3.07 14.49
CA ARG A 125 -2.48 2.71 14.90
C ARG A 125 -3.09 1.63 13.99
N VAL A 126 -3.01 1.80 12.67
CA VAL A 126 -3.51 0.82 11.70
C VAL A 126 -2.72 -0.50 11.78
N ALA A 127 -1.40 -0.44 12.00
CA ALA A 127 -0.61 -1.64 12.24
C ALA A 127 -1.06 -2.40 13.49
N ALA A 128 -1.42 -1.69 14.58
CA ALA A 128 -1.92 -2.32 15.79
C ALA A 128 -3.26 -3.04 15.54
N ASP A 129 -4.16 -2.38 14.82
CA ASP A 129 -5.47 -2.94 14.46
C ASP A 129 -5.37 -4.10 13.45
N LEU A 130 -4.42 -4.08 12.52
CA LEU A 130 -4.16 -5.23 11.65
C LEU A 130 -3.49 -6.39 12.42
N ALA A 131 -2.65 -6.08 13.41
CA ALA A 131 -1.99 -7.08 14.23
C ALA A 131 -2.95 -7.79 15.19
N SER A 132 -3.92 -7.07 15.78
CA SER A 132 -4.95 -7.65 16.64
C SER A 132 -5.87 -8.62 15.89
N ARG A 133 -5.97 -8.46 14.56
CA ARG A 133 -6.71 -9.34 13.64
C ARG A 133 -5.84 -10.38 12.95
N GLU A 134 -4.58 -10.52 13.38
CA GLU A 134 -3.58 -11.45 12.81
C GLU A 134 -3.31 -11.28 11.31
N VAL A 135 -3.65 -10.12 10.73
CA VAL A 135 -3.39 -9.78 9.32
C VAL A 135 -1.90 -9.47 9.12
N VAL A 136 -1.26 -8.91 10.14
CA VAL A 136 0.19 -8.68 10.18
C VAL A 136 0.77 -9.14 11.51
N VAL A 137 2.05 -9.48 11.52
CA VAL A 137 2.83 -9.70 12.75
C VAL A 137 3.85 -8.59 12.89
N VAL A 138 3.86 -7.91 14.04
CA VAL A 138 4.87 -6.90 14.37
C VAL A 138 5.93 -7.52 15.24
N THR A 139 7.20 -7.30 14.88
CA THR A 139 8.36 -7.77 15.62
C THR A 139 9.32 -6.64 15.95
N GLN A 140 10.00 -6.74 17.09
CA GLN A 140 11.10 -5.87 17.48
C GLN A 140 12.25 -6.74 17.97
N LYS A 141 13.46 -6.53 17.43
CA LYS A 141 14.64 -7.36 17.73
C LYS A 141 14.40 -8.87 17.55
N GLY A 142 13.51 -9.24 16.62
CA GLY A 142 13.17 -10.63 16.31
C GLY A 142 11.99 -11.19 17.10
N GLU A 143 11.55 -10.53 18.17
CA GLU A 143 10.45 -10.98 19.02
C GLU A 143 9.13 -10.32 18.62
N GLN A 144 8.02 -11.05 18.70
CA GLN A 144 6.69 -10.50 18.45
C GLN A 144 6.30 -9.52 19.57
N VAL A 145 5.79 -8.34 19.19
CA VAL A 145 5.44 -7.27 20.12
C VAL A 145 4.11 -6.62 19.76
N GLN A 146 3.45 -6.03 20.75
CA GLN A 146 2.36 -5.09 20.52
C GLN A 146 2.95 -3.74 20.09
N ILE A 147 2.60 -3.27 18.88
CA ILE A 147 3.22 -2.05 18.32
C ILE A 147 2.86 -0.79 19.10
N ALA A 148 1.73 -0.78 19.82
CA ALA A 148 1.31 0.32 20.67
C ALA A 148 2.34 0.62 21.77
N ASP A 149 2.98 -0.42 22.31
CA ASP A 149 3.96 -0.30 23.41
C ASP A 149 5.41 -0.24 22.90
N ALA A 150 5.64 -0.64 21.64
CA ALA A 150 6.98 -0.73 21.07
C ALA A 150 7.60 0.64 20.77
N ARG A 151 8.72 0.96 21.42
CA ARG A 151 9.50 2.18 21.15
C ARG A 151 10.60 1.93 20.13
N GLY A 152 10.80 2.87 19.21
CA GLY A 152 11.85 2.78 18.19
C GLY A 152 11.49 1.86 17.00
N PRO A 153 12.51 1.34 16.27
CA PRO A 153 12.29 0.57 15.06
C PRO A 153 11.57 -0.76 15.33
N VAL A 154 10.60 -1.07 14.46
CA VAL A 154 9.87 -2.33 14.43
C VAL A 154 9.79 -2.84 12.99
N ARG A 155 9.56 -4.14 12.82
CA ARG A 155 9.36 -4.82 11.53
C ARG A 155 7.95 -5.37 11.47
N ILE A 156 7.30 -5.25 10.31
CA ILE A 156 5.95 -5.76 10.07
C ILE A 156 6.06 -6.86 9.00
N ARG A 157 5.49 -8.03 9.29
CA ARG A 157 5.47 -9.21 8.42
C ARG A 157 4.02 -9.58 8.10
N ARG A 158 3.83 -10.38 7.05
CA ARG A 158 2.52 -10.99 6.76
C ARG A 158 2.08 -11.85 7.96
N GLY A 159 0.83 -11.67 8.39
CA GLY A 159 0.22 -12.50 9.41
C GLY A 159 -0.56 -13.67 8.83
N PRO A 160 -0.93 -14.64 9.67
CA PRO A 160 -1.62 -15.85 9.22
C PRO A 160 -3.03 -15.60 8.67
N ALA A 161 -3.69 -14.49 9.04
CA ALA A 161 -5.03 -14.15 8.56
C ALA A 161 -5.05 -13.34 7.24
N LEU A 162 -3.88 -13.11 6.61
CA LEU A 162 -3.77 -12.39 5.34
C LEU A 162 -3.62 -13.31 4.14
#